data_AF-A0A5Q4EU31-F1
#
_entry.id   AF-A0A5Q4EU31-F1
#
_cell.length_a   1.000
_cell.length_b   1.000
_cell.length_c   1.000
_cell.angle_alpha   90.00
_cell.angle_beta   90.00
_cell.angle_gamma   90.00
#
_symmetry.space_group_name_H-M   'P 1'
#
loop_
_entity.id
_entity.type
_entity.pdbx_description
1 polymer ?
#
loop_
_entity_poly.entity_id
_entity_poly.type
_entity_poly.pdbx_seq_one_letter_code
_entity_poly.pdbx_strand_id
1 'polypeptide(L)'
;MNFRQHAGLRKHRSINGAFDMNQRSHFLTWSMAMAGILIGLGTLFSVGCAGAGGADRPDLRQEGAALFGGSGGASGGSSAEGAGREGGWTIVLGTFTGYQAREQAEAALEYVRRDAGLSGAYTEHRENGSVVAYGAYENPASSGARRDLDRLRAMTVDGRQIFSQAFPAPRRMGGAAGSIPELDLSRAREMFSGRGTFTLQVGVYEGASRAETRRRAEEAAMTLRGDGEEAFYYHGPTRSMVTIGIFSMDDYDSETGEMSPRLLELQRRHPNNLYNGRAIMERVSGRRGENVERLQPSALVQIP
;
A
#
# COMPACT_ATOMS: atom_id res chain seq x y z
N MET A 1 26.92 45.85 67.03
CA MET A 1 25.96 45.92 65.91
C MET A 1 26.09 44.66 65.08
N ASN A 2 25.01 43.87 65.04
CA ASN A 2 24.85 42.58 64.36
C ASN A 2 24.74 42.74 62.84
N PHE A 3 25.09 41.69 62.07
CA PHE A 3 24.34 41.13 60.92
C PHE A 3 25.18 39.99 60.29
N ARG A 4 25.06 38.74 60.76
CA ARG A 4 24.22 37.61 60.26
C ARG A 4 24.44 37.22 58.78
N GLN A 5 25.06 36.04 58.63
CA GLN A 5 25.13 35.21 57.42
C GLN A 5 23.72 34.75 56.97
N HIS A 6 23.52 34.61 55.65
CA HIS A 6 22.45 33.79 55.09
C HIS A 6 23.00 32.91 53.95
N ALA A 7 23.01 31.60 54.19
CA ALA A 7 23.15 30.56 53.19
C ALA A 7 21.79 30.29 52.54
N GLY A 8 21.76 30.21 51.20
CA GLY A 8 20.58 29.90 50.40
C GLY A 8 20.76 28.61 49.62
N LEU A 9 20.21 27.51 50.14
CA LEU A 9 20.04 26.22 49.47
C LEU A 9 18.99 26.33 48.35
N ARG A 10 19.37 26.08 47.09
CA ARG A 10 18.42 25.81 45.99
C ARG A 10 18.22 24.30 45.85
N LYS A 11 16.98 23.85 46.10
CA LYS A 11 16.51 22.48 45.90
C LYS A 11 16.40 22.14 44.41
N HIS A 12 17.04 21.05 43.99
CA HIS A 12 16.76 20.36 42.74
C HIS A 12 15.34 19.76 42.78
N ARG A 13 14.47 20.14 41.84
CA ARG A 13 13.21 19.42 41.57
C ARG A 13 13.49 18.30 40.58
N SER A 14 13.30 17.07 41.05
CA SER A 14 13.23 15.86 40.24
C SER A 14 11.91 15.84 39.48
N ILE A 15 11.96 15.75 38.15
CA ILE A 15 10.78 15.54 37.29
C ILE A 15 10.74 14.04 36.97
N ASN A 16 9.96 13.28 37.75
CA ASN A 16 9.52 11.94 37.37
C ASN A 16 8.04 12.05 36.99
N GLY A 17 7.77 12.23 35.69
CA GLY A 17 6.43 12.12 35.13
C GLY A 17 6.22 10.72 34.59
N ALA A 18 5.52 9.88 35.35
CA ALA A 18 5.06 8.58 34.91
C ALA A 18 4.00 8.75 33.81
N PHE A 19 4.25 8.20 32.62
CA PHE A 19 3.26 8.03 31.57
C PHE A 19 2.31 6.90 31.96
N ASP A 20 1.13 7.27 32.47
CA ASP A 20 0.01 6.37 32.68
C ASP A 20 -0.84 6.32 31.40
N MET A 21 -0.80 5.18 30.71
CA MET A 21 -1.46 4.95 29.43
C MET A 21 -2.63 3.99 29.67
N ASN A 22 -3.72 4.53 30.20
CA ASN A 22 -5.00 3.82 30.22
C ASN A 22 -6.18 4.82 30.28
N GLN A 23 -6.63 5.28 29.12
CA GLN A 23 -7.99 5.80 28.98
C GLN A 23 -8.75 4.99 27.93
N ARG A 24 -9.59 4.10 28.46
CA ARG A 24 -10.79 3.60 27.79
C ARG A 24 -11.90 4.64 27.97
N SER A 25 -12.46 5.14 26.88
CA SER A 25 -13.86 5.56 26.84
C SER A 25 -14.41 5.54 25.41
N HIS A 26 -15.34 4.62 25.21
CA HIS A 26 -16.59 4.73 24.45
C HIS A 26 -16.63 5.68 23.24
N PHE A 27 -16.61 5.10 22.04
CA PHE A 27 -17.50 5.56 20.97
C PHE A 27 -18.26 4.38 20.38
N LEU A 28 -19.58 4.48 20.52
CA LEU A 28 -20.59 3.57 20.02
C LEU A 28 -20.78 3.77 18.51
N THR A 29 -20.96 2.64 17.82
CA THR A 29 -21.85 2.42 16.66
C THR A 29 -21.67 3.29 15.43
N TRP A 30 -20.94 2.80 14.41
CA TRP A 30 -21.47 2.64 13.03
C TRP A 30 -20.89 1.32 12.48
N SER A 31 -21.76 0.33 12.29
CA SER A 31 -21.44 -0.99 11.74
C SER A 31 -22.52 -1.38 10.74
N MET A 32 -22.09 -2.10 9.70
CA MET A 32 -22.86 -2.72 8.61
C MET A 32 -23.23 -1.75 7.47
N ALA A 33 -22.93 -2.05 6.21
CA ALA A 33 -23.21 -3.32 5.54
C ALA A 33 -22.06 -3.87 4.67
N MET A 34 -21.63 -5.10 4.98
CA MET A 34 -21.04 -6.04 4.03
C MET A 34 -21.93 -7.28 4.07
N ALA A 35 -22.84 -7.38 3.11
CA ALA A 35 -23.65 -8.56 2.90
C ALA A 35 -22.79 -9.63 2.23
N GLY A 36 -22.66 -10.77 2.91
CA GLY A 36 -21.96 -11.94 2.41
C GLY A 36 -22.73 -12.68 1.31
N ILE A 37 -21.98 -13.42 0.51
CA ILE A 37 -22.49 -14.57 -0.22
C ILE A 37 -21.56 -15.74 0.08
N LEU A 38 -22.02 -16.59 1.00
CA LEU A 38 -21.63 -17.99 1.14
C LEU A 38 -22.56 -18.79 0.24
N ILE A 39 -22.01 -19.54 -0.72
CA ILE A 39 -22.68 -20.73 -1.26
C ILE A 39 -21.64 -21.84 -1.29
N GLY A 40 -21.97 -22.91 -0.57
CA GLY A 40 -21.21 -24.15 -0.54
C GLY A 40 -21.72 -25.19 -1.55
N LEU A 41 -20.94 -26.27 -1.57
CA LEU A 41 -21.24 -27.64 -2.02
C LEU A 41 -21.54 -27.91 -3.50
N GLY A 42 -20.81 -28.91 -4.03
CA GLY A 42 -21.15 -29.62 -5.26
C GLY A 42 -20.05 -30.61 -5.68
N THR A 43 -20.08 -31.80 -5.09
CA THR A 43 -19.31 -32.99 -5.49
C THR A 43 -19.77 -33.58 -6.83
N LEU A 44 -18.86 -34.38 -7.43
CA LEU A 44 -19.05 -35.41 -8.47
C LEU A 44 -19.32 -34.95 -9.91
N PHE A 45 -18.32 -35.17 -10.79
CA PHE A 45 -18.47 -36.07 -11.95
C PHE A 45 -17.08 -36.52 -12.43
N SER A 46 -16.85 -37.82 -12.33
CA SER A 46 -15.78 -38.55 -13.01
C SER A 46 -16.23 -38.85 -14.44
N VAL A 47 -15.46 -38.38 -15.43
CA VAL A 47 -15.49 -38.90 -16.81
C VAL A 47 -14.05 -39.11 -17.24
N GLY A 48 -13.71 -40.37 -17.47
CA GLY A 48 -12.44 -40.77 -18.05
C GLY A 48 -12.43 -40.54 -19.55
N CYS A 49 -11.27 -40.15 -20.07
CA CYS A 49 -10.88 -40.40 -21.44
C CYS A 49 -9.50 -41.05 -21.42
N ALA A 50 -9.46 -42.33 -21.78
CA ALA A 50 -8.27 -43.00 -22.25
C ALA A 50 -7.86 -42.40 -23.60
N GLY A 51 -6.57 -42.14 -23.79
CA GLY A 51 -6.01 -41.66 -25.05
C GLY A 51 -4.50 -41.86 -25.07
N ALA A 52 -4.09 -43.04 -25.51
CA ALA A 52 -2.71 -43.40 -25.79
C ALA A 52 -2.16 -42.56 -26.96
N GLY A 53 -0.86 -42.22 -26.89
CA GLY A 53 -0.15 -41.58 -27.99
C GLY A 53 1.24 -41.11 -27.58
N GLY A 54 2.17 -42.06 -27.42
CA GLY A 54 3.58 -41.75 -27.24
C GLY A 54 4.20 -41.18 -28.50
N ALA A 55 4.88 -40.05 -28.35
CA ALA A 55 5.94 -39.60 -29.25
C ALA A 55 6.98 -38.89 -28.40
N ASP A 56 8.22 -39.37 -28.48
CA ASP A 56 9.43 -38.88 -27.82
C ASP A 56 9.50 -37.34 -27.82
N ARG A 57 9.49 -36.75 -26.63
CA ARG A 57 9.91 -35.36 -26.41
C ARG A 57 11.13 -35.40 -25.49
N PRO A 58 12.27 -34.80 -25.87
CA PRO A 58 13.43 -34.73 -24.99
C PRO A 58 13.06 -34.03 -23.68
N ASP A 59 13.62 -34.52 -22.57
CA ASP A 59 13.37 -34.04 -21.23
C ASP A 59 13.87 -32.60 -21.05
N LEU A 60 12.99 -31.63 -21.30
CA LEU A 60 13.25 -30.20 -21.16
C LEU A 60 13.67 -29.78 -19.72
N ARG A 61 13.53 -30.67 -18.71
CA ARG A 61 14.05 -30.40 -17.37
C ARG A 61 15.57 -30.58 -17.27
N GLN A 62 16.18 -31.40 -18.13
CA GLN A 62 17.64 -31.59 -18.15
C GLN A 62 18.38 -30.46 -18.88
N GLU A 63 17.80 -29.86 -19.93
CA GLU A 63 18.42 -28.72 -20.63
C GLU A 63 18.42 -27.43 -19.79
N GLY A 64 17.40 -27.22 -18.95
CA GLY A 64 17.36 -26.07 -18.02
C GLY A 64 18.43 -26.12 -16.93
N ALA A 65 18.85 -27.31 -16.49
CA ALA A 65 19.89 -27.45 -15.48
C ALA A 65 21.30 -27.12 -16.01
N ALA A 66 21.55 -27.32 -17.31
CA ALA A 66 22.83 -27.02 -17.95
C ALA A 66 22.99 -25.52 -18.32
N LEU A 67 21.89 -24.81 -18.57
CA LEU A 67 21.91 -23.38 -18.93
C LEU A 67 21.90 -22.45 -17.71
N PHE A 68 21.46 -22.92 -16.55
CA PHE A 68 21.29 -22.10 -15.34
C PHE A 68 21.96 -22.67 -14.08
N GLY A 69 22.64 -23.81 -14.17
CA GLY A 69 23.27 -24.49 -13.05
C GLY A 69 24.79 -24.38 -13.06
N GLY A 70 25.36 -23.34 -12.44
CA GLY A 70 26.78 -23.34 -12.13
C GLY A 70 27.38 -22.03 -11.65
N SER A 71 27.24 -21.72 -10.35
CA SER A 71 28.38 -21.59 -9.44
C SER A 71 27.89 -21.16 -8.06
N GLY A 72 27.93 -22.11 -7.12
CA GLY A 72 27.81 -21.80 -5.70
C GLY A 72 29.02 -21.00 -5.23
N GLY A 73 28.73 -19.89 -4.54
CA GLY A 73 29.67 -19.18 -3.70
C GLY A 73 29.10 -19.14 -2.28
N ALA A 74 29.53 -20.08 -1.45
CA ALA A 74 29.38 -19.98 -0.01
C ALA A 74 30.36 -18.92 0.52
N SER A 75 29.85 -17.81 1.04
CA SER A 75 30.55 -16.91 1.96
C SER A 75 29.47 -16.18 2.75
N GLY A 76 29.29 -16.49 4.03
CA GLY A 76 29.96 -15.72 5.07
C GLY A 76 28.92 -14.85 5.76
N GLY A 77 28.55 -15.23 6.98
CA GLY A 77 27.64 -14.43 7.81
C GLY A 77 28.16 -13.01 7.94
N SER A 78 27.37 -12.04 7.49
CA SER A 78 27.55 -10.64 7.80
C SER A 78 26.22 -10.10 8.27
N SER A 79 26.24 -9.47 9.44
CA SER A 79 25.12 -8.87 10.14
C SER A 79 24.17 -8.13 9.21
N ALA A 80 22.94 -8.62 9.10
CA ALA A 80 21.86 -8.01 8.34
C ALA A 80 21.33 -6.79 9.12
N GLU A 81 22.10 -5.70 9.11
CA GLU A 81 21.59 -4.37 9.36
C GLU A 81 21.36 -3.70 8.00
N GLY A 82 20.13 -3.73 7.51
CA GLY A 82 19.67 -2.84 6.42
C GLY A 82 19.83 -3.32 4.96
N ALA A 83 19.66 -4.61 4.66
CA ALA A 83 19.56 -5.06 3.27
C ALA A 83 18.19 -4.72 2.65
N GLY A 84 18.19 -3.85 1.62
CA GLY A 84 17.17 -3.76 0.56
C GLY A 84 15.79 -3.22 0.94
N ARG A 85 15.55 -1.92 0.72
CA ARG A 85 14.26 -1.22 0.94
C ARG A 85 13.10 -1.64 0.01
N GLU A 86 13.20 -2.76 -0.68
CA GLU A 86 12.31 -3.14 -1.79
C GLU A 86 11.13 -4.04 -1.37
N GLY A 87 11.05 -4.46 -0.10
CA GLY A 87 9.94 -5.27 0.39
C GLY A 87 8.60 -4.51 0.43
N GLY A 88 7.52 -5.19 0.02
CA GLY A 88 6.14 -4.66 0.03
C GLY A 88 5.45 -4.66 1.40
N TRP A 89 6.09 -5.21 2.44
CA TRP A 89 5.57 -5.37 3.80
C TRP A 89 6.54 -4.83 4.84
N THR A 90 6.03 -4.41 6.00
CA THR A 90 6.79 -3.94 7.16
C THR A 90 6.11 -4.41 8.44
N ILE A 91 6.76 -4.28 9.58
CA ILE A 91 6.15 -4.51 10.89
C ILE A 91 5.82 -3.16 11.51
N VAL A 92 4.56 -2.91 11.79
CA VAL A 92 4.09 -1.71 12.49
C VAL A 92 4.34 -1.90 13.99
N LEU A 93 5.07 -0.97 14.59
CA LEU A 93 5.39 -0.91 16.01
C LEU A 93 4.37 -0.07 16.80
N GLY A 94 3.79 0.94 16.15
CA GLY A 94 2.78 1.82 16.75
C GLY A 94 2.06 2.66 15.70
N THR A 95 0.81 3.02 15.99
CA THR A 95 -0.05 3.83 15.13
C THR A 95 -0.50 5.10 15.85
N PHE A 96 -0.42 6.23 15.17
CA PHE A 96 -0.73 7.56 15.68
C PHE A 96 -1.76 8.21 14.78
N THR A 97 -2.81 8.80 15.37
CA THR A 97 -3.96 9.38 14.65
C THR A 97 -4.29 10.76 15.19
N GLY A 98 -4.99 11.58 14.40
CA GLY A 98 -5.37 12.96 14.78
C GLY A 98 -4.36 14.02 14.36
N TYR A 99 -4.62 15.28 14.75
CA TYR A 99 -3.90 16.45 14.26
C TYR A 99 -2.38 16.43 14.54
N GLN A 100 -1.96 15.78 15.64
CA GLN A 100 -0.56 15.66 16.03
C GLN A 100 0.04 14.28 15.70
N ALA A 101 -0.66 13.45 14.92
CA ALA A 101 -0.22 12.09 14.61
C ALA A 101 1.23 12.02 14.10
N ARG A 102 1.60 12.98 13.24
CA ARG A 102 2.94 13.08 12.67
C ARG A 102 4.01 13.35 13.73
N GLU A 103 3.82 14.42 14.50
CA GLU A 103 4.76 14.82 15.55
C GLU A 103 4.91 13.73 16.62
N GLN A 104 3.80 13.10 17.03
CA GLN A 104 3.81 12.00 17.98
C GLN A 104 4.55 10.76 17.44
N ALA A 105 4.36 10.43 16.16
CA ALA A 105 5.07 9.33 15.53
C ALA A 105 6.58 9.60 15.42
N GLU A 106 6.98 10.85 15.13
CA GLU A 106 8.39 11.26 15.08
C GLU A 106 9.04 11.18 16.48
N ALA A 107 8.37 11.67 17.53
CA ALA A 107 8.85 11.55 18.91
C ALA A 107 8.95 10.07 19.36
N ALA A 108 7.96 9.25 19.00
CA ALA A 108 7.99 7.81 19.27
C ALA A 108 9.13 7.11 18.51
N LEU A 109 9.40 7.50 17.27
CA LEU A 109 10.53 6.96 16.50
C LEU A 109 11.87 7.25 17.18
N GLU A 110 12.06 8.43 17.74
CA GLU A 110 13.28 8.77 18.48
C GLU A 110 13.47 7.84 19.69
N TYR A 111 12.42 7.65 20.49
CA TYR A 111 12.42 6.70 21.61
C TYR A 111 12.73 5.27 21.15
N VAL A 112 12.08 4.80 20.08
CA VAL A 112 12.30 3.45 19.52
C VAL A 112 13.74 3.26 19.04
N ARG A 113 14.34 4.27 18.40
CA ARG A 113 15.73 4.18 17.91
C ARG A 113 16.74 4.24 19.05
N ARG A 114 16.55 5.16 20.00
CA ARG A 114 17.50 5.42 21.08
C ARG A 114 17.40 4.39 22.20
N ASP A 115 16.20 4.20 22.73
CA ASP A 115 15.98 3.48 23.99
C ASP A 115 15.70 1.98 23.74
N ALA A 116 15.07 1.63 22.61
CA ALA A 116 14.88 0.23 22.20
C ALA A 116 15.98 -0.31 21.26
N GLY A 117 16.93 0.54 20.83
CA GLY A 117 18.05 0.16 19.96
C GLY A 117 17.64 -0.25 18.54
N LEU A 118 16.44 0.11 18.09
CA LEU A 118 15.94 -0.25 16.75
C LEU A 118 16.31 0.81 15.71
N SER A 119 17.61 0.90 15.39
CA SER A 119 18.19 1.82 14.40
C SER A 119 17.45 1.80 13.05
N GLY A 120 17.00 0.62 12.62
CA GLY A 120 16.26 0.39 11.38
C GLY A 120 14.77 0.79 11.39
N ALA A 121 14.24 1.30 12.52
CA ALA A 121 12.87 1.80 12.57
C ALA A 121 12.72 3.10 11.77
N TYR A 122 11.54 3.38 11.24
CA TYR A 122 11.23 4.59 10.49
C TYR A 122 9.75 4.99 10.64
N THR A 123 9.40 6.22 10.29
CA THR A 123 8.00 6.69 10.23
C THR A 123 7.44 6.58 8.83
N GLU A 124 6.14 6.29 8.72
CA GLU A 124 5.41 6.23 7.47
C GLU A 124 4.05 6.91 7.60
N HIS A 125 3.73 7.84 6.69
CA HIS A 125 2.43 8.49 6.66
C HIS A 125 1.38 7.61 5.98
N ARG A 126 0.19 7.54 6.57
CA ARG A 126 -0.97 6.78 6.08
C ARG A 126 -2.16 7.74 5.95
N GLU A 127 -3.21 7.33 5.24
CA GLU A 127 -4.43 8.14 5.05
C GLU A 127 -4.99 8.70 6.38
N ASN A 128 -5.03 7.89 7.43
CA ASN A 128 -5.66 8.25 8.71
C ASN A 128 -4.65 8.57 9.84
N GLY A 129 -3.37 8.79 9.52
CA GLY A 129 -2.36 9.06 10.55
C GLY A 129 -0.94 8.75 10.16
N SER A 130 -0.10 8.46 11.14
CA SER A 130 1.30 8.07 10.95
C SER A 130 1.60 6.79 11.72
N VAL A 131 2.52 5.98 11.21
CA VAL A 131 2.95 4.75 11.90
C VAL A 131 4.45 4.77 12.10
N VAL A 132 4.92 4.17 13.18
CA VAL A 132 6.32 3.79 13.35
C VAL A 132 6.45 2.34 12.93
N ALA A 133 7.34 2.05 12.00
CA ALA A 133 7.50 0.74 11.37
C ALA A 133 8.95 0.26 11.37
N TYR A 134 9.15 -1.04 11.17
CA TYR A 134 10.46 -1.68 11.15
C TYR A 134 10.55 -2.72 10.03
N GLY A 135 11.70 -2.71 9.34
CA GLY A 135 12.04 -3.67 8.29
C GLY A 135 11.25 -3.48 6.98
N ALA A 136 11.71 -4.17 5.95
CA ALA A 136 11.05 -4.29 4.67
C ALA A 136 11.11 -5.75 4.22
N TYR A 137 9.95 -6.34 3.92
CA TYR A 137 9.79 -7.76 3.63
C TYR A 137 8.99 -7.96 2.35
N GLU A 138 9.33 -8.98 1.57
CA GLU A 138 8.59 -9.31 0.35
C GLU A 138 7.14 -9.74 0.65
N ASN A 139 6.96 -10.54 1.71
CA ASN A 139 5.68 -11.03 2.17
C ASN A 139 5.66 -11.12 3.72
N PRO A 140 4.48 -11.05 4.36
CA PRO A 140 4.37 -11.00 5.82
C PRO A 140 4.68 -12.35 6.48
N ALA A 141 4.67 -13.44 5.70
CA ALA A 141 4.93 -14.80 6.14
C ALA A 141 6.40 -15.22 5.95
N SER A 142 7.25 -14.33 5.45
CA SER A 142 8.66 -14.62 5.19
C SER A 142 9.38 -14.96 6.49
N SER A 143 10.40 -15.83 6.41
CA SER A 143 11.17 -16.24 7.58
C SER A 143 11.87 -15.06 8.28
N GLY A 144 12.24 -14.02 7.52
CA GLY A 144 12.72 -12.74 8.04
C GLY A 144 11.64 -11.99 8.82
N ALA A 145 10.46 -11.79 8.23
CA ALA A 145 9.35 -11.07 8.88
C ALA A 145 8.90 -11.74 10.19
N ARG A 146 8.75 -13.07 10.20
CA ARG A 146 8.35 -13.81 11.41
C ARG A 146 9.38 -13.68 12.53
N ARG A 147 10.67 -13.88 12.20
CA ARG A 147 11.77 -13.76 13.16
C ARG A 147 11.83 -12.37 13.78
N ASP A 148 11.71 -11.33 12.96
CA ASP A 148 11.72 -9.96 13.45
C ASP A 148 10.47 -9.65 14.27
N LEU A 149 9.29 -10.09 13.84
CA LEU A 149 8.05 -9.90 14.58
C LEU A 149 8.10 -10.54 15.97
N ASP A 150 8.58 -11.79 16.05
CA ASP A 150 8.72 -12.52 17.31
C ASP A 150 9.74 -11.83 18.22
N ARG A 151 10.89 -11.42 17.67
CA ARG A 151 11.91 -10.63 18.38
C ARG A 151 11.35 -9.33 18.94
N LEU A 152 10.62 -8.57 18.12
CA LEU A 152 10.04 -7.29 18.49
C LEU A 152 8.98 -7.46 19.59
N ARG A 153 8.08 -8.45 19.46
CA ARG A 153 7.05 -8.73 20.48
C ARG A 153 7.63 -9.19 21.82
N ALA A 154 8.75 -9.89 21.79
CA ALA A 154 9.45 -10.34 23.00
C ALA A 154 10.32 -9.24 23.64
N MET A 155 10.60 -8.14 22.93
CA MET A 155 11.49 -7.08 23.39
C MET A 155 10.93 -6.36 24.62
N THR A 156 11.79 -6.15 25.61
CA THR A 156 11.48 -5.39 26.82
C THR A 156 12.37 -4.18 26.96
N VAL A 157 11.79 -3.02 27.28
CA VAL A 157 12.50 -1.80 27.70
C VAL A 157 11.98 -1.45 29.08
N ASP A 158 12.88 -1.23 30.04
CA ASP A 158 12.55 -0.99 31.45
C ASP A 158 11.59 -2.04 32.05
N GLY A 159 11.80 -3.31 31.69
CA GLY A 159 10.98 -4.44 32.17
C GLY A 159 9.58 -4.54 31.57
N ARG A 160 9.24 -3.73 30.56
CA ARG A 160 7.92 -3.75 29.89
C ARG A 160 8.04 -4.16 28.42
N GLN A 161 7.12 -5.00 27.95
CA GLN A 161 7.01 -5.36 26.53
C GLN A 161 6.33 -4.25 25.74
N ILE A 162 7.14 -3.39 25.13
CA ILE A 162 6.65 -2.17 24.44
C ILE A 162 6.06 -2.43 23.05
N PHE A 163 6.41 -3.56 22.40
CA PHE A 163 5.92 -3.90 21.06
C PHE A 163 5.11 -5.21 21.03
N SER A 164 4.48 -5.59 22.14
CA SER A 164 3.63 -6.80 22.22
C SER A 164 2.50 -6.79 21.18
N GLN A 165 2.06 -5.61 20.75
CA GLN A 165 1.03 -5.39 19.73
C GLN A 165 1.57 -5.19 18.31
N ALA A 166 2.88 -5.37 18.07
CA ALA A 166 3.42 -5.23 16.73
C ALA A 166 2.75 -6.20 15.75
N PHE A 167 2.55 -5.78 14.50
CA PHE A 167 1.91 -6.61 13.47
C PHE A 167 2.42 -6.28 12.07
N PRO A 168 2.42 -7.25 11.13
CA PRO A 168 2.81 -6.99 9.76
C PRO A 168 1.74 -6.18 9.02
N ALA A 169 2.16 -5.18 8.26
CA ALA A 169 1.28 -4.38 7.40
C ALA A 169 1.94 -4.16 6.03
N PRO A 170 1.15 -3.98 4.95
CA PRO A 170 1.70 -3.54 3.68
C PRO A 170 2.40 -2.21 3.87
N ARG A 171 3.61 -2.05 3.33
CA ARG A 171 4.26 -0.74 3.23
C ARG A 171 3.51 0.10 2.22
N ARG A 172 3.21 1.35 2.56
CA ARG A 172 3.21 2.38 1.52
C ARG A 172 4.67 2.50 1.13
N MET A 173 5.03 1.74 0.10
CA MET A 173 6.02 2.22 -0.84
C MET A 173 5.46 3.57 -1.27
N GLY A 174 5.89 4.68 -0.64
CA GLY A 174 5.41 6.02 -0.97
C GLY A 174 5.47 6.10 -2.48
N GLY A 175 4.27 6.16 -3.09
CA GLY A 175 3.96 5.51 -4.38
C GLY A 175 5.21 5.38 -5.19
N ALA A 176 5.85 4.19 -5.18
CA ALA A 176 7.26 4.07 -5.59
C ALA A 176 7.42 4.88 -6.86
N ALA A 177 8.05 6.06 -6.75
CA ALA A 177 7.92 7.09 -7.76
C ALA A 177 8.24 6.37 -9.06
N GLY A 178 7.25 6.26 -9.95
CA GLY A 178 7.48 5.53 -11.19
C GLY A 178 8.64 6.19 -11.93
N SER A 179 9.12 5.56 -12.99
CA SER A 179 10.33 6.06 -13.67
C SER A 179 10.19 7.50 -14.20
N ILE A 180 8.96 8.03 -14.29
CA ILE A 180 8.64 9.39 -14.74
C ILE A 180 7.78 10.11 -13.68
N PRO A 181 8.41 10.73 -12.67
CA PRO A 181 7.68 11.33 -11.55
C PRO A 181 6.68 12.42 -11.92
N GLU A 182 6.83 13.07 -13.08
CA GLU A 182 5.92 14.09 -13.62
C GLU A 182 4.54 13.51 -14.00
N LEU A 183 4.46 12.20 -14.24
CA LEU A 183 3.22 11.50 -14.59
C LEU A 183 2.59 10.78 -13.39
N ASP A 184 3.21 10.84 -12.21
CA ASP A 184 2.70 10.20 -11.00
C ASP A 184 1.52 11.00 -10.41
N LEU A 185 0.34 10.38 -10.40
CA LEU A 185 -0.90 10.99 -9.91
C LEU A 185 -0.79 11.41 -8.43
N SER A 186 0.02 10.73 -7.63
CA SER A 186 0.20 11.10 -6.21
C SER A 186 0.82 12.48 -6.04
N ARG A 187 1.60 12.95 -7.03
CA ARG A 187 2.17 14.30 -7.06
C ARG A 187 1.23 15.33 -7.69
N ALA A 188 0.30 14.89 -8.53
CA ALA A 188 -0.68 15.78 -9.14
C ALA A 188 -1.47 16.56 -8.07
N ARG A 189 -1.81 15.92 -6.95
CA ARG A 189 -2.52 16.60 -5.85
C ARG A 189 -1.79 17.83 -5.31
N GLU A 190 -0.45 17.79 -5.25
CA GLU A 190 0.37 18.94 -4.84
C GLU A 190 0.38 20.04 -5.91
N MET A 191 0.50 19.65 -7.19
CA MET A 191 0.51 20.59 -8.32
C MET A 191 -0.84 21.30 -8.52
N PHE A 192 -1.96 20.63 -8.24
CA PHE A 192 -3.31 21.15 -8.43
C PHE A 192 -3.94 21.73 -7.16
N SER A 193 -3.14 21.95 -6.11
CA SER A 193 -3.40 22.79 -4.92
C SER A 193 -4.88 22.97 -4.55
N GLY A 194 -5.52 21.88 -4.11
CA GLY A 194 -6.87 21.89 -3.52
C GLY A 194 -8.03 21.94 -4.52
N ARG A 195 -7.77 21.96 -5.83
CA ARG A 195 -8.83 21.97 -6.86
C ARG A 195 -9.04 20.61 -7.53
N GLY A 196 -8.03 19.74 -7.58
CA GLY A 196 -8.18 18.40 -8.15
C GLY A 196 -8.73 17.41 -7.13
N THR A 197 -9.99 16.99 -7.28
CA THR A 197 -10.62 15.95 -6.45
C THR A 197 -10.73 14.62 -7.20
N PHE A 198 -10.99 14.66 -8.50
CA PHE A 198 -11.26 13.47 -9.30
C PHE A 198 -10.37 13.39 -10.54
N THR A 199 -10.27 12.18 -11.09
CA THR A 199 -9.61 11.88 -12.36
C THR A 199 -10.39 10.75 -13.06
N LEU A 200 -10.35 10.68 -14.38
CA LEU A 200 -11.04 9.61 -15.12
C LEU A 200 -10.12 8.40 -15.22
N GLN A 201 -10.46 7.28 -14.57
CA GLN A 201 -9.75 6.02 -14.74
C GLN A 201 -10.09 5.38 -16.07
N VAL A 202 -9.06 5.11 -16.87
CA VAL A 202 -9.16 4.51 -18.21
C VAL A 202 -8.39 3.20 -18.32
N GLY A 203 -7.56 2.86 -17.33
CA GLY A 203 -6.90 1.56 -17.29
C GLY A 203 -6.51 1.08 -15.90
N VAL A 204 -6.48 -0.25 -15.74
CA VAL A 204 -5.97 -0.95 -14.57
C VAL A 204 -4.97 -2.02 -15.04
N TYR A 205 -3.83 -2.07 -14.39
CA TYR A 205 -2.76 -3.03 -14.65
C TYR A 205 -2.52 -3.88 -13.41
N GLU A 206 -2.52 -5.19 -13.61
CA GLU A 206 -2.35 -6.22 -12.59
C GLU A 206 -1.57 -7.40 -13.16
N GLY A 207 -0.75 -8.05 -12.34
CA GLY A 207 0.02 -9.20 -12.77
C GLY A 207 0.84 -9.80 -11.64
N ALA A 208 1.46 -10.95 -11.92
CA ALA A 208 2.33 -11.63 -10.97
C ALA A 208 3.59 -10.79 -10.62
N SER A 209 4.12 -10.07 -11.61
CA SER A 209 5.27 -9.17 -11.43
C SER A 209 4.80 -7.74 -11.20
N ARG A 210 5.09 -7.20 -10.01
CA ARG A 210 4.79 -5.80 -9.69
C ARG A 210 5.60 -4.83 -10.55
N ALA A 211 6.87 -5.14 -10.81
CA ALA A 211 7.74 -4.30 -11.64
C ALA A 211 7.21 -4.18 -13.08
N GLU A 212 6.79 -5.32 -13.66
CA GLU A 212 6.20 -5.33 -15.00
C GLU A 212 4.86 -4.57 -15.03
N THR A 213 4.02 -4.79 -14.01
CA THR A 213 2.74 -4.10 -13.87
C THR A 213 2.91 -2.57 -13.84
N ARG A 214 3.92 -2.08 -13.10
CA ARG A 214 4.24 -0.65 -13.04
C ARG A 214 4.72 -0.13 -14.38
N ARG A 215 5.71 -0.80 -14.98
CA ARG A 215 6.26 -0.41 -16.29
C ARG A 215 5.16 -0.27 -17.35
N ARG A 216 4.23 -1.24 -17.43
CA ARG A 216 3.13 -1.21 -18.40
C ARG A 216 2.14 -0.06 -18.16
N ALA A 217 1.86 0.28 -16.90
CA ALA A 217 1.03 1.43 -16.59
C ALA A 217 1.71 2.76 -16.94
N GLU A 218 3.01 2.87 -16.67
CA GLU A 218 3.82 4.03 -17.06
C GLU A 218 3.88 4.20 -18.58
N GLU A 219 4.17 3.13 -19.33
CA GLU A 219 4.18 3.12 -20.80
C GLU A 219 2.82 3.55 -21.38
N ALA A 220 1.72 3.08 -20.79
CA ALA A 220 0.38 3.46 -21.21
C ALA A 220 0.05 4.93 -20.93
N ALA A 221 0.43 5.46 -19.76
CA ALA A 221 0.29 6.88 -19.46
C ALA A 221 1.13 7.75 -20.41
N MET A 222 2.36 7.33 -20.74
CA MET A 222 3.21 8.00 -21.73
C MET A 222 2.59 8.00 -23.12
N THR A 223 1.99 6.88 -23.54
CA THR A 223 1.33 6.77 -24.85
C THR A 223 0.18 7.77 -24.95
N LEU A 224 -0.69 7.81 -23.94
CA LEU A 224 -1.80 8.76 -23.87
C LEU A 224 -1.32 10.23 -23.86
N ARG A 225 -0.21 10.52 -23.17
CA ARG A 225 0.44 11.84 -23.22
C ARG A 225 0.92 12.19 -24.62
N GLY A 226 1.47 11.22 -25.35
CA GLY A 226 1.85 11.36 -26.76
C GLY A 226 0.66 11.67 -27.67
N ASP A 227 -0.52 11.14 -27.33
CA ASP A 227 -1.79 11.40 -28.04
C ASP A 227 -2.44 12.74 -27.64
N GLY A 228 -1.78 13.53 -26.78
CA GLY A 228 -2.24 14.85 -26.34
C GLY A 228 -3.14 14.83 -25.11
N GLU A 229 -3.27 13.69 -24.42
CA GLU A 229 -4.08 13.58 -23.20
C GLU A 229 -3.33 14.02 -21.95
N GLU A 230 -4.06 14.55 -20.98
CA GLU A 230 -3.51 14.81 -19.64
C GLU A 230 -3.49 13.53 -18.80
N ALA A 231 -2.68 12.55 -19.18
CA ALA A 231 -2.65 11.23 -18.53
C ALA A 231 -1.67 11.12 -17.35
N PHE A 232 -1.99 10.25 -16.40
CA PHE A 232 -1.21 9.95 -15.20
C PHE A 232 -1.22 8.45 -14.92
N TYR A 233 -0.24 7.97 -14.16
CA TYR A 233 -0.28 6.65 -13.54
C TYR A 233 -0.35 6.77 -12.01
N TYR A 234 -0.90 5.74 -11.37
CA TYR A 234 -0.83 5.59 -9.92
C TYR A 234 -0.51 4.14 -9.56
N HIS A 235 0.47 3.94 -8.68
CA HIS A 235 0.84 2.60 -8.21
C HIS A 235 0.24 2.31 -6.83
N GLY A 236 -0.87 1.59 -6.82
CA GLY A 236 -1.45 1.06 -5.60
C GLY A 236 -0.65 -0.12 -5.00
N PRO A 237 -1.12 -0.68 -3.87
CA PRO A 237 -0.50 -1.83 -3.24
C PRO A 237 -0.49 -3.09 -4.13
N THR A 238 -1.60 -3.37 -4.80
CA THR A 238 -1.83 -4.60 -5.58
C THR A 238 -1.91 -4.39 -7.08
N ARG A 239 -2.22 -3.17 -7.53
CA ARG A 239 -2.46 -2.83 -8.93
C ARG A 239 -1.97 -1.43 -9.27
N SER A 240 -1.73 -1.18 -10.55
CA SER A 240 -1.47 0.16 -11.07
C SER A 240 -2.68 0.66 -11.84
N MET A 241 -2.95 1.96 -11.79
CA MET A 241 -4.04 2.61 -12.49
C MET A 241 -3.46 3.61 -13.49
N VAL A 242 -4.16 3.81 -14.60
CA VAL A 242 -3.91 4.87 -15.57
C VAL A 242 -5.16 5.74 -15.64
N THR A 243 -4.97 7.03 -15.49
CA THR A 243 -6.05 8.01 -15.41
C THR A 243 -5.80 9.18 -16.35
N ILE A 244 -6.84 9.92 -16.71
CA ILE A 244 -6.77 11.12 -17.56
C ILE A 244 -7.52 12.27 -16.90
N GLY A 245 -6.89 13.44 -16.91
CA GLY A 245 -7.44 14.71 -16.47
C GLY A 245 -7.50 14.86 -14.95
N ILE A 246 -7.59 16.11 -14.51
CA ILE A 246 -7.82 16.49 -13.11
C ILE A 246 -9.06 17.37 -13.03
N PHE A 247 -10.02 16.95 -12.21
CA PHE A 247 -11.36 17.50 -12.13
C PHE A 247 -11.69 17.96 -10.71
N SER A 248 -12.36 19.10 -10.59
CA SER A 248 -12.84 19.64 -9.31
C SER A 248 -14.31 19.24 -9.06
N MET A 249 -14.87 19.71 -7.95
CA MET A 249 -16.30 19.63 -7.70
C MET A 249 -17.14 20.45 -8.71
N ASP A 250 -16.54 21.41 -9.43
CA ASP A 250 -17.23 22.15 -10.50
C ASP A 250 -17.41 21.30 -11.76
N ASP A 251 -16.63 20.21 -11.88
CA ASP A 251 -16.70 19.28 -13.01
C ASP A 251 -17.59 18.08 -12.76
N TYR A 252 -17.75 17.72 -11.49
CA TYR A 252 -18.51 16.57 -11.09
C TYR A 252 -19.17 16.82 -9.75
N ASP A 253 -20.49 16.87 -9.78
CA ASP A 253 -21.32 16.90 -8.58
C ASP A 253 -21.64 15.46 -8.16
N SER A 254 -21.10 15.04 -7.02
CA SER A 254 -21.32 13.70 -6.50
C SER A 254 -22.74 13.43 -6.00
N GLU A 255 -23.53 14.46 -5.71
CA GLU A 255 -24.91 14.33 -5.24
C GLU A 255 -25.88 14.11 -6.42
N THR A 256 -25.71 14.88 -7.48
CA THR A 256 -26.59 14.83 -8.66
C THR A 256 -26.06 13.89 -9.76
N GLY A 257 -24.76 13.61 -9.77
CA GLY A 257 -24.06 12.88 -10.82
C GLY A 257 -23.83 13.72 -12.09
N GLU A 258 -24.07 15.04 -12.04
CA GLU A 258 -23.85 15.93 -13.18
C GLU A 258 -22.36 16.05 -13.49
N MET A 259 -22.03 16.06 -14.78
CA MET A 259 -20.66 16.16 -15.29
C MET A 259 -20.52 17.38 -16.20
N SER A 260 -19.38 18.06 -16.10
CA SER A 260 -19.07 19.18 -16.98
C SER A 260 -18.91 18.72 -18.44
N PRO A 261 -19.11 19.62 -19.42
CA PRO A 261 -18.92 19.29 -20.83
C PRO A 261 -17.55 18.72 -21.16
N ARG A 262 -16.48 19.19 -20.49
CA ARG A 262 -15.11 18.70 -20.72
C ARG A 262 -14.93 17.26 -20.25
N LEU A 263 -15.54 16.90 -19.12
CA LEU A 263 -15.48 15.55 -18.58
C LEU A 263 -16.32 14.58 -19.42
N LEU A 264 -17.52 14.99 -19.85
CA LEU A 264 -18.34 14.21 -20.77
C LEU A 264 -17.61 13.94 -22.09
N GLU A 265 -16.94 14.95 -22.64
CA GLU A 265 -16.18 14.78 -23.87
C GLU A 265 -14.99 13.83 -23.68
N LEU A 266 -14.27 13.93 -22.56
CA LEU A 266 -13.21 12.98 -22.25
C LEU A 266 -13.75 11.56 -22.13
N GLN A 267 -14.89 11.37 -21.48
CA GLN A 267 -15.52 10.06 -21.34
C GLN A 267 -16.00 9.49 -22.69
N ARG A 268 -16.45 10.34 -23.63
CA ARG A 268 -16.78 9.89 -25.00
C ARG A 268 -15.54 9.41 -25.76
N ARG A 269 -14.40 10.09 -25.60
CA ARG A 269 -13.13 9.71 -26.23
C ARG A 269 -12.53 8.44 -25.61
N HIS A 270 -12.71 8.26 -24.30
CA HIS A 270 -12.22 7.12 -23.53
C HIS A 270 -13.37 6.40 -22.81
N PRO A 271 -14.29 5.73 -23.53
CA PRO A 271 -15.52 5.22 -22.95
C PRO A 271 -15.34 3.99 -22.05
N ASN A 272 -14.24 3.25 -22.22
CA ASN A 272 -14.01 1.97 -21.58
C ASN A 272 -12.75 1.99 -20.72
N ASN A 273 -12.81 1.29 -19.59
CA ASN A 273 -11.66 1.00 -18.75
C ASN A 273 -10.96 -0.25 -19.29
N LEU A 274 -9.64 -0.17 -19.49
CA LEU A 274 -8.83 -1.26 -20.01
C LEU A 274 -8.20 -2.07 -18.87
N TYR A 275 -8.20 -3.39 -18.97
CA TYR A 275 -7.44 -4.27 -18.09
C TYR A 275 -6.18 -4.74 -18.81
N ASN A 276 -5.01 -4.40 -18.28
CA ASN A 276 -3.72 -4.72 -18.89
C ASN A 276 -3.66 -4.31 -20.38
N GLY A 277 -4.23 -3.14 -20.71
CA GLY A 277 -4.28 -2.59 -22.07
C GLY A 277 -5.31 -3.25 -22.99
N ARG A 278 -6.23 -4.08 -22.46
CA ARG A 278 -7.27 -4.76 -23.24
C ARG A 278 -8.65 -4.44 -22.69
N ALA A 279 -9.63 -4.34 -23.57
CA ALA A 279 -11.01 -4.19 -23.17
C ALA A 279 -11.48 -5.46 -22.42
N ILE A 280 -12.23 -5.28 -21.33
CA ILE A 280 -12.82 -6.39 -20.57
C ILE A 280 -14.33 -6.36 -20.62
N MET A 281 -14.91 -7.55 -20.74
CA MET A 281 -16.35 -7.77 -20.59
C MET A 281 -16.66 -8.01 -19.12
N GLU A 282 -17.47 -7.15 -18.53
CA GLU A 282 -18.07 -7.33 -17.21
C GLU A 282 -19.43 -8.00 -17.37
N ARG A 283 -19.70 -9.00 -16.52
CA ARG A 283 -21.04 -9.57 -16.33
C ARG A 283 -21.74 -8.79 -15.22
N VAL A 284 -22.78 -8.06 -15.59
CA VAL A 284 -23.66 -7.34 -14.65
C VAL A 284 -25.03 -7.99 -14.62
N SER A 285 -25.60 -8.10 -13.42
CA SER A 285 -26.98 -8.54 -13.25
C SER A 285 -27.92 -7.41 -13.68
N GLY A 286 -28.75 -7.69 -14.70
CA GLY A 286 -29.79 -6.80 -15.18
C GLY A 286 -30.95 -6.68 -14.19
N ARG A 287 -31.88 -5.75 -14.47
CA ARG A 287 -33.03 -5.48 -13.59
C ARG A 287 -33.98 -6.67 -13.44
N ARG A 288 -33.96 -7.65 -14.36
CA ARG A 288 -34.77 -8.88 -14.28
C ARG A 288 -33.93 -10.10 -13.89
N GLY A 289 -32.70 -9.89 -13.39
CA GLY A 289 -31.79 -10.96 -12.97
C GLY A 289 -31.04 -11.66 -14.12
N GLU A 290 -31.16 -11.14 -15.34
CA GLU A 290 -30.43 -11.61 -16.50
C GLU A 290 -28.96 -11.18 -16.44
N ASN A 291 -28.02 -12.06 -16.83
CA ASN A 291 -26.62 -11.67 -16.94
C ASN A 291 -26.42 -10.92 -18.26
N VAL A 292 -26.09 -9.64 -18.18
CA VAL A 292 -25.72 -8.81 -19.34
C VAL A 292 -24.20 -8.69 -19.37
N GLU A 293 -23.61 -9.02 -20.51
CA GLU A 293 -22.19 -8.78 -20.77
C GLU A 293 -22.02 -7.40 -21.41
N ARG A 294 -21.19 -6.54 -20.81
CA ARG A 294 -20.85 -5.22 -21.36
C ARG A 294 -19.38 -4.93 -21.18
N LEU A 295 -18.82 -4.03 -22.00
CA LEU A 295 -17.50 -3.49 -21.73
C LEU A 295 -17.51 -2.70 -20.41
N GLN A 296 -16.45 -2.84 -19.60
CA GLN A 296 -16.32 -2.05 -18.38
C GLN A 296 -16.13 -0.56 -18.77
N PRO A 297 -17.02 0.35 -18.34
CA PRO A 297 -16.90 1.75 -18.67
C PRO A 297 -15.73 2.40 -17.92
N SER A 298 -15.17 3.49 -18.47
CA SER A 298 -14.30 4.37 -17.69
C SER A 298 -15.09 5.03 -16.55
N ALA A 299 -14.42 5.30 -15.45
CA ALA A 299 -15.06 5.76 -14.22
C ALA A 299 -14.25 6.88 -13.57
N LEU A 300 -14.95 7.85 -13.01
CA LEU A 300 -14.33 8.83 -12.13
C LEU A 300 -13.87 8.16 -10.85
N VAL A 301 -12.65 8.47 -10.44
CA VAL A 301 -12.07 8.03 -9.17
C VAL A 301 -11.48 9.24 -8.45
N GLN A 302 -11.46 9.17 -7.12
CA GLN A 302 -10.84 10.20 -6.32
C GLN A 302 -9.31 10.11 -6.45
N ILE A 303 -8.65 11.27 -6.50
CA ILE A 303 -7.20 11.35 -6.46
C ILE A 303 -6.73 10.95 -5.05
N PRO A 304 -5.73 10.05 -4.92
CA PRO A 304 -5.31 9.46 -3.65
C PRO A 304 -4.62 10.43 -2.65
#